data_AF-A0A4R7V0P8-F1
#
_entry.id   AF-A0A4R7V0P8-F1
#
_cell.length_a   1.000
_cell.length_b   1.000
_cell.length_c   1.000
_cell.angle_alpha   90.00
_cell.angle_beta   90.00
_cell.angle_gamma   90.00
#
_symmetry.space_group_name_H-M   'P 1'
#
loop_
_entity.id
_entity.type
_entity.pdbx_description
1 polymer ?
#
loop_
_entity_poly.entity_id
_entity_poly.type
_entity_poly.pdbx_seq_one_letter_code
_entity_poly.pdbx_strand_id
1 'polypeptide(L)'
;MDLYEYQAKDLFGAHGVPVLPGDVADTPDEAGRVAADLGQRVVVKAQVKTGGRGKAGGVKLADDAADAKTKAEGILGLDIKGHIVRRVLVAPASDIAEEYYFSFLLDRANRTFLAMASAEGGMEIEQLAVERPDALAKVPVNPLDGVDLAKAKEILTAGKFPEPILDQAAEVVVKLWDTFVAEDATLVEVNPLVRDPQDKIIALDGKVTLDENASFRHPAHADLVDTAAEDPLEAKAKAKDLNYVKLDGQVGIIGNGAGLVMSTLDVVAYAGEEFGGMKPANFLDIGGGASAEVMANGLEIILGDPDVRSVFVNVFGGITACDAVANGIVQAFQLLESRNEPVTKPIVVRLDGNNAEEGRRILTEAALSGLEQVDTMDNAARKAAELASKGA
;
A
#
# COMPACT_ATOMS: atom_id res chain seq x y z
N MET A 1 -0.83 4.75 4.34
CA MET A 1 -0.92 5.38 3.01
C MET A 1 0.44 5.78 2.48
N ASP A 2 0.87 5.21 1.36
CA ASP A 2 2.06 5.69 0.64
C ASP A 2 1.72 6.86 -0.29
N LEU A 3 2.60 7.86 -0.32
CA LEU A 3 2.49 9.03 -1.21
C LEU A 3 3.25 8.83 -2.52
N TYR A 4 2.83 9.54 -3.56
CA TYR A 4 3.65 9.77 -4.75
C TYR A 4 4.82 10.70 -4.43
N GLU A 5 5.87 10.68 -5.26
CA GLU A 5 7.02 11.58 -5.10
C GLU A 5 6.57 13.05 -5.11
N TYR A 6 5.71 13.46 -6.05
CA TYR A 6 5.27 14.86 -6.10
C TYR A 6 4.56 15.29 -4.80
N GLN A 7 3.70 14.43 -4.25
CA GLN A 7 3.01 14.67 -2.97
C GLN A 7 3.98 14.74 -1.81
N ALA A 8 4.97 13.83 -1.76
CA ALA A 8 6.02 13.87 -0.75
C ALA A 8 6.82 15.18 -0.84
N LYS A 9 7.13 15.66 -2.05
CA LYS A 9 7.84 16.93 -2.26
C LYS A 9 6.99 18.15 -1.88
N ASP A 10 5.69 18.14 -2.18
CA ASP A 10 4.78 19.21 -1.76
C ASP A 10 4.69 19.27 -0.23
N LEU A 11 4.62 18.10 0.42
CA LEU A 11 4.65 17.96 1.87
C LEU A 11 5.96 18.51 2.45
N PHE A 12 7.11 18.11 1.90
CA PHE A 12 8.42 18.64 2.26
C PHE A 12 8.48 20.17 2.12
N GLY A 13 8.00 20.71 1.00
CA GLY A 13 7.94 22.15 0.76
C GLY A 13 7.08 22.88 1.79
N ALA A 14 5.92 22.32 2.15
CA ALA A 14 5.02 22.88 3.17
C ALA A 14 5.67 22.94 4.58
N HIS A 15 6.56 22.00 4.88
CA HIS A 15 7.37 21.96 6.11
C HIS A 15 8.74 22.65 5.98
N GLY A 16 8.98 23.35 4.87
CA GLY A 16 10.19 24.15 4.66
C GLY A 16 11.46 23.35 4.37
N VAL A 17 11.34 22.05 4.09
CA VAL A 17 12.42 21.21 3.56
C VAL A 17 12.74 21.69 2.13
N PRO A 18 14.01 21.99 1.80
CA PRO A 18 14.35 22.48 0.47
C PRO A 18 14.10 21.42 -0.60
N VAL A 19 13.25 21.73 -1.58
CA VAL A 19 12.92 20.89 -2.73
C VAL A 19 13.04 21.70 -4.02
N LEU A 20 13.26 21.02 -5.15
CA LEU A 20 13.16 21.66 -6.45
C LEU A 20 11.69 21.82 -6.87
N PRO A 21 11.31 22.96 -7.46
CA PRO A 21 9.97 23.15 -8.00
C PRO A 21 9.69 22.12 -9.11
N GLY A 22 8.44 21.78 -9.32
CA GLY A 22 8.04 20.87 -10.39
C GLY A 22 6.53 20.79 -10.43
N ASP A 23 6.00 20.32 -11.54
CA ASP A 23 4.56 20.16 -11.71
C ASP A 23 4.26 18.81 -12.37
N VAL A 24 3.05 18.32 -12.12
CA VAL A 24 2.59 17.04 -12.66
C VAL A 24 1.94 17.22 -14.02
N ALA A 25 2.00 16.16 -14.81
CA ALA A 25 1.34 16.08 -16.11
C ALA A 25 0.70 14.70 -16.28
N ASP A 26 -0.56 14.70 -16.72
CA ASP A 26 -1.33 13.49 -17.04
C ASP A 26 -1.27 13.18 -18.54
N THR A 27 -0.84 14.15 -19.35
CA THR A 27 -0.63 13.99 -20.79
C THR A 27 0.76 14.43 -21.23
N PRO A 28 1.25 13.92 -22.38
CA PRO A 28 2.52 14.39 -22.92
C PRO A 28 2.55 15.88 -23.28
N ASP A 29 1.42 16.43 -23.74
CA ASP A 29 1.31 17.85 -24.07
C ASP A 29 1.44 18.73 -22.82
N GLU A 30 0.83 18.31 -21.71
CA GLU A 30 1.02 18.97 -20.41
C GLU A 30 2.48 18.91 -19.95
N ALA A 31 3.16 17.76 -20.11
CA ALA A 31 4.56 17.64 -19.73
C ALA A 31 5.45 18.61 -20.53
N GLY A 32 5.18 18.78 -21.83
CA GLY A 32 5.85 19.77 -22.67
C GLY A 32 5.57 21.20 -22.21
N ARG A 33 4.33 21.52 -21.82
CA ARG A 33 3.96 22.83 -21.27
C ARG A 33 4.70 23.13 -19.96
N VAL A 34 4.71 22.20 -19.01
CA VAL A 34 5.43 22.37 -17.73
C VAL A 34 6.93 22.60 -17.98
N ALA A 35 7.53 21.84 -18.89
CA ALA A 35 8.94 22.04 -19.26
C ALA A 35 9.19 23.41 -19.90
N ALA A 36 8.28 23.89 -20.75
CA ALA A 36 8.37 25.24 -21.32
C ALA A 36 8.27 26.33 -20.25
N ASP A 37 7.36 26.17 -19.28
CA ASP A 37 7.18 27.12 -18.17
C ASP A 37 8.42 27.16 -17.25
N LEU A 38 9.10 26.03 -17.06
CA LEU A 38 10.37 25.95 -16.31
C LEU A 38 11.56 26.57 -17.07
N GLY A 39 11.53 26.60 -18.41
CA GLY A 39 12.49 27.33 -19.24
C GLY A 39 13.93 26.83 -19.20
N GLN A 40 14.16 25.60 -18.74
CA GLN A 40 15.49 25.00 -18.57
C GLN A 40 15.43 23.49 -18.80
N ARG A 41 16.58 22.82 -18.74
CA ARG A 41 16.64 21.35 -18.80
C ARG A 41 15.82 20.73 -17.66
N VAL A 42 15.03 19.71 -17.97
CA VAL A 42 14.14 19.06 -16.99
C VAL A 42 14.41 17.57 -16.88
N VAL A 43 13.88 16.97 -15.83
CA VAL A 43 13.72 15.52 -15.67
C VAL A 43 12.23 15.20 -15.66
N VAL A 44 11.85 14.16 -16.41
CA VAL A 44 10.50 13.59 -16.44
C VAL A 44 10.52 12.28 -15.64
N LYS A 45 9.77 12.23 -14.54
CA LYS A 45 9.77 11.11 -13.58
C LYS A 45 8.38 10.49 -13.46
N ALA A 46 8.28 9.19 -13.71
CA ALA A 46 7.09 8.38 -13.48
C ALA A 46 6.60 8.52 -12.03
N GLN A 47 5.31 8.79 -11.86
CA GLN A 47 4.68 8.82 -10.55
C GLN A 47 4.05 7.45 -10.27
N VAL A 48 4.77 6.63 -9.50
CA VAL A 48 4.34 5.32 -8.97
C VAL A 48 4.85 5.19 -7.53
N LYS A 49 4.13 4.46 -6.69
CA LYS A 49 4.45 4.29 -5.25
C LYS A 49 5.52 3.22 -4.98
N THR A 50 6.36 2.94 -5.98
CA THR A 50 7.41 1.92 -5.92
C THR A 50 8.78 2.47 -6.35
N GLY A 51 9.84 1.94 -5.76
CA GLY A 51 11.23 2.28 -6.09
C GLY A 51 11.74 1.61 -7.37
N GLY A 52 12.95 2.01 -7.82
CA GLY A 52 13.59 1.45 -9.01
C GLY A 52 13.10 2.01 -10.35
N ARG A 53 12.39 3.15 -10.33
CA ARG A 53 11.80 3.80 -11.53
C ARG A 53 12.83 4.10 -12.62
N GLY A 54 14.03 4.55 -12.24
CA GLY A 54 15.11 4.84 -13.19
C GLY A 54 15.55 3.60 -13.99
N LYS A 55 15.71 2.45 -13.31
CA LYS A 55 16.07 1.17 -13.96
C LYS A 55 14.96 0.67 -14.89
N ALA A 56 13.70 0.98 -14.59
CA ALA A 56 12.54 0.64 -15.43
C ALA A 56 12.32 1.63 -16.60
N GLY A 57 13.19 2.62 -16.79
CA GLY A 57 13.04 3.64 -17.83
C GLY A 57 12.00 4.73 -17.51
N GLY A 58 11.52 4.80 -16.27
CA GLY A 58 10.55 5.78 -15.80
C GLY A 58 11.15 7.14 -15.41
N VAL A 59 12.47 7.34 -15.53
CA VAL A 59 13.14 8.63 -15.24
C VAL A 59 14.01 8.99 -16.44
N LYS A 60 13.74 10.13 -17.08
CA LYS A 60 14.47 10.58 -18.28
C LYS A 60 14.76 12.08 -18.21
N LEU A 61 15.98 12.47 -18.56
CA LEU A 61 16.33 13.87 -18.82
C LEU A 61 15.73 14.31 -20.16
N ALA A 62 15.27 15.56 -20.20
CA ALA A 62 14.79 16.22 -21.40
C ALA A 62 15.40 17.61 -21.53
N ASP A 63 15.92 17.90 -22.71
CA ASP A 63 16.69 19.13 -22.95
C ASP A 63 15.80 20.35 -23.21
N ASP A 64 14.57 20.15 -23.69
CA ASP A 64 13.58 21.19 -23.93
C ASP A 64 12.13 20.65 -23.83
N ALA A 65 11.15 21.52 -24.10
CA ALA A 65 9.73 21.20 -24.05
C ALA A 65 9.28 20.09 -25.02
N ALA A 66 9.86 20.04 -26.23
CA ALA A 66 9.53 19.03 -27.22
C ALA A 66 10.11 17.66 -26.83
N ASP A 67 11.32 17.66 -26.29
CA ASP A 67 11.92 16.43 -25.75
C ASP A 67 11.16 15.95 -24.51
N ALA A 68 10.72 16.86 -23.62
CA ALA A 68 9.95 16.50 -22.43
C ALA A 68 8.62 15.81 -22.79
N LYS A 69 7.90 16.33 -23.78
CA LYS A 69 6.72 15.68 -24.36
C LYS A 69 7.06 14.27 -24.85
N THR A 70 8.12 14.14 -25.64
CA THR A 70 8.56 12.84 -26.19
C THR A 70 8.93 11.84 -25.08
N LYS A 71 9.62 12.29 -24.02
CA LYS A 71 9.95 11.44 -22.87
C LYS A 71 8.68 10.99 -22.15
N ALA A 72 7.72 11.89 -21.95
CA ALA A 72 6.44 11.59 -21.31
C ALA A 72 5.61 10.57 -22.10
N GLU A 73 5.55 10.66 -23.44
CA GLU A 73 4.92 9.64 -24.30
C GLU A 73 5.51 8.25 -24.07
N GLY A 74 6.83 8.16 -23.88
CA GLY A 74 7.52 6.91 -23.60
C GLY A 74 7.54 6.48 -22.13
N ILE A 75 6.88 7.20 -21.22
CA ILE A 75 6.80 6.89 -19.79
C ILE A 75 5.36 6.60 -19.37
N LEU A 76 4.39 7.40 -19.83
CA LEU A 76 2.98 7.19 -19.56
C LEU A 76 2.52 5.84 -20.13
N GLY A 77 1.81 5.06 -19.31
CA GLY A 77 1.37 3.70 -19.64
C GLY A 77 2.41 2.60 -19.40
N LEU A 78 3.65 2.93 -19.01
CA LEU A 78 4.60 1.91 -18.58
C LEU A 78 4.08 1.16 -17.35
N ASP A 79 4.31 -0.15 -17.31
CA ASP A 79 4.14 -0.96 -16.10
C ASP A 79 5.47 -1.03 -15.35
N ILE A 80 5.50 -0.46 -14.14
CA ILE A 80 6.65 -0.54 -13.23
C ILE A 80 6.25 -1.40 -12.04
N LYS A 81 6.60 -2.70 -12.09
CA LYS A 81 6.35 -3.69 -11.03
C LYS A 81 4.86 -3.83 -10.65
N GLY A 82 3.97 -3.79 -11.63
CA GLY A 82 2.50 -3.85 -11.44
C GLY A 82 1.85 -2.47 -11.31
N HIS A 83 2.62 -1.39 -11.27
CA HIS A 83 2.09 -0.03 -11.21
C HIS A 83 2.11 0.62 -12.59
N ILE A 84 0.92 0.81 -13.17
CA ILE A 84 0.76 1.53 -14.43
C ILE A 84 0.98 3.03 -14.19
N VAL A 85 1.93 3.61 -14.93
CA VAL A 85 2.22 5.05 -14.86
C VAL A 85 1.11 5.85 -15.53
N ARG A 86 0.35 6.60 -14.76
CA ARG A 86 -0.74 7.48 -15.28
C ARG A 86 -0.41 8.96 -15.26
N ARG A 87 0.66 9.32 -14.55
CA ARG A 87 1.10 10.70 -14.31
C ARG A 87 2.62 10.74 -14.29
N VAL A 88 3.19 11.85 -14.74
CA VAL A 88 4.62 12.15 -14.62
C VAL A 88 4.82 13.44 -13.85
N LEU A 89 5.93 13.54 -13.12
CA LEU A 89 6.44 14.78 -12.55
C LEU A 89 7.49 15.34 -13.49
N VAL A 90 7.37 16.62 -13.83
CA VAL A 90 8.36 17.38 -14.59
C VAL A 90 8.99 18.40 -13.65
N ALA A 91 10.29 18.30 -13.45
CA ALA A 91 11.06 19.17 -12.56
C ALA A 91 12.39 19.58 -13.19
N PRO A 92 13.03 20.69 -12.78
CA PRO A 92 14.36 21.05 -13.23
C PRO A 92 15.35 19.89 -13.04
N ALA A 93 16.22 19.69 -14.03
CA ALA A 93 17.37 18.83 -13.85
C ALA A 93 18.31 19.48 -12.82
N SER A 94 18.62 18.76 -11.74
CA SER A 94 19.59 19.23 -10.75
C SER A 94 21.00 18.97 -11.24
N ASP A 95 21.88 19.94 -11.10
CA ASP A 95 23.32 19.66 -11.03
C ASP A 95 23.60 19.07 -9.63
N ILE A 96 24.33 17.95 -9.59
CA ILE A 96 24.55 17.17 -8.38
C ILE A 96 26.06 17.13 -8.13
N ALA A 97 26.50 17.67 -6.99
CA ALA A 97 27.89 17.54 -6.55
C ALA A 97 28.08 16.22 -5.78
N GLU A 98 27.20 15.95 -4.83
CA GLU A 98 27.22 14.73 -4.02
C GLU A 98 25.79 14.25 -3.72
N GLU A 99 25.59 12.94 -3.63
CA GLU A 99 24.32 12.29 -3.29
C GLU A 99 24.43 11.56 -1.97
N TYR A 100 23.46 11.78 -1.10
CA TYR A 100 23.35 11.12 0.19
C TYR A 100 22.00 10.43 0.37
N TYR A 101 21.93 9.55 1.36
CA TYR A 101 20.70 8.89 1.77
C TYR A 101 20.31 9.35 3.18
N PHE A 102 19.04 9.64 3.39
CA PHE A 102 18.51 9.94 4.72
C PHE A 102 17.07 9.43 4.89
N SER A 103 16.74 8.85 6.05
CA SER A 103 15.37 8.52 6.42
C SER A 103 15.09 8.53 7.92
N PHE A 104 13.82 8.73 8.26
CA PHE A 104 13.21 8.39 9.54
C PHE A 104 12.15 7.33 9.35
N LEU A 105 12.10 6.34 10.24
CA LEU A 105 11.07 5.31 10.24
C LEU A 105 10.71 4.84 11.65
N LEU A 106 9.54 4.20 11.77
CA LEU A 106 9.15 3.47 12.97
C LEU A 106 9.83 2.09 13.01
N ASP A 107 10.83 1.92 13.89
CA ASP A 107 11.47 0.63 14.15
C ASP A 107 10.60 -0.21 15.09
N ARG A 108 9.83 -1.11 14.48
CA ARG A 108 8.92 -2.02 15.18
C ARG A 108 9.65 -3.01 16.08
N ALA A 109 10.87 -3.43 15.73
CA ALA A 109 11.61 -4.43 16.49
C ALA A 109 12.11 -3.85 17.82
N ASN A 110 12.63 -2.63 17.78
CA ASN A 110 13.12 -1.93 18.97
C ASN A 110 12.07 -1.04 19.64
N ARG A 111 10.89 -0.87 19.02
CA ARG A 111 9.77 -0.04 19.50
C ARG A 111 10.18 1.42 19.70
N THR A 112 10.91 1.96 18.73
CA THR A 112 11.45 3.32 18.74
C THR A 112 11.38 3.93 17.35
N PHE A 113 11.62 5.23 17.24
CA PHE A 113 11.96 5.83 15.95
C PHE A 113 13.44 5.60 15.62
N LEU A 114 13.73 5.43 14.34
CA LEU A 114 15.08 5.19 13.83
C LEU A 114 15.39 6.19 12.73
N ALA A 115 16.54 6.85 12.84
CA ALA A 115 17.15 7.59 11.75
C ALA A 115 18.15 6.69 11.03
N MET A 116 18.08 6.65 9.70
CA MET A 116 19.10 6.03 8.86
C MET A 116 19.75 7.08 7.98
N ALA A 117 21.08 7.05 7.88
CA ALA A 117 21.84 8.04 7.13
C ALA A 117 23.08 7.41 6.48
N SER A 118 23.38 7.82 5.25
CA SER A 118 24.61 7.41 4.57
C SER A 118 25.11 8.49 3.63
N ALA A 119 26.42 8.69 3.61
CA ALA A 119 27.10 9.49 2.59
C ALA A 119 27.11 8.81 1.21
N GLU A 120 26.64 7.57 1.10
CA GLU A 120 26.50 6.84 -0.16
C GLU A 120 25.02 6.83 -0.59
N GLY A 121 24.56 7.93 -1.20
CA GLY A 121 23.20 8.07 -1.74
C GLY A 121 23.03 7.59 -3.18
N GLY A 122 21.81 7.76 -3.72
CA GLY A 122 21.52 7.53 -5.14
C GLY A 122 21.39 6.05 -5.55
N MET A 123 21.41 5.13 -4.58
CA MET A 123 21.29 3.69 -4.78
C MET A 123 20.22 3.05 -3.90
N GLU A 124 19.85 1.81 -4.19
CA GLU A 124 18.89 1.04 -3.38
C GLU A 124 19.49 0.75 -2.00
N ILE A 125 18.84 1.25 -0.95
CA ILE A 125 19.38 1.22 0.41
C ILE A 125 19.48 -0.20 0.96
N GLU A 126 18.58 -1.08 0.54
CA GLU A 126 18.57 -2.49 0.90
C GLU A 126 19.83 -3.21 0.39
N GLN A 127 20.34 -2.81 -0.77
CA GLN A 127 21.60 -3.33 -1.31
C GLN A 127 22.79 -2.82 -0.48
N LEU A 128 22.82 -1.52 -0.17
CA LEU A 128 23.86 -0.93 0.68
C LEU A 128 23.91 -1.58 2.06
N ALA A 129 22.74 -1.82 2.67
CA ALA A 129 22.64 -2.43 4.00
C ALA A 129 23.21 -3.85 4.06
N VAL A 130 23.24 -4.58 2.94
CA VAL A 130 23.81 -5.93 2.84
C VAL A 130 25.28 -5.90 2.45
N GLU A 131 25.64 -5.12 1.42
CA GLU A 131 27.01 -5.08 0.87
C GLU A 131 27.98 -4.29 1.75
N ARG A 132 27.50 -3.19 2.33
CA ARG A 132 28.29 -2.22 3.11
C ARG A 132 27.51 -1.74 4.34
N PRO A 133 27.19 -2.64 5.30
CA PRO A 133 26.41 -2.28 6.48
C PRO A 133 27.04 -1.13 7.28
N ASP A 134 28.38 -1.04 7.32
CA ASP A 134 29.12 0.03 8.02
C ASP A 134 29.02 1.40 7.34
N ALA A 135 28.50 1.48 6.10
CA ALA A 135 28.23 2.73 5.41
C ALA A 135 26.84 3.31 5.76
N LEU A 136 25.97 2.51 6.40
CA LEU A 136 24.62 2.90 6.76
C LEU A 136 24.50 3.08 8.29
N ALA A 137 24.47 4.32 8.73
CA ALA A 137 24.20 4.63 10.12
C ALA A 137 22.74 4.29 10.48
N LYS A 138 22.56 3.77 11.70
CA LYS A 138 21.25 3.48 12.30
C LYS A 138 21.26 4.06 13.70
N VAL A 139 20.60 5.21 13.87
CA VAL A 139 20.64 5.99 15.11
C VAL A 139 19.23 6.06 15.69
N PRO A 140 18.98 5.45 16.86
CA PRO A 140 17.69 5.55 17.53
C PRO A 140 17.38 7.01 17.92
N VAL A 141 16.11 7.38 17.78
CA VAL A 141 15.56 8.68 18.17
C VAL A 141 14.57 8.48 19.30
N ASN A 142 14.80 9.21 20.41
CA ASN A 142 13.89 9.20 21.55
C ASN A 142 12.61 9.99 21.19
N PRO A 143 11.42 9.41 21.36
CA PRO A 143 10.16 10.10 21.04
C PRO A 143 9.89 11.34 21.90
N LEU A 144 10.48 11.45 23.09
CA LEU A 144 10.30 12.61 23.98
C LEU A 144 11.23 13.77 23.62
N ASP A 145 12.47 13.45 23.25
CA ASP A 145 13.49 14.45 22.94
C ASP A 145 13.39 14.92 21.48
N GLY A 146 12.99 14.01 20.57
CA GLY A 146 12.93 14.26 19.14
C GLY A 146 14.31 14.44 18.52
N VAL A 147 14.37 15.25 17.44
CA VAL A 147 15.60 15.57 16.74
C VAL A 147 15.80 17.08 16.72
N ASP A 148 16.73 17.56 17.54
CA ASP A 148 17.26 18.92 17.47
C ASP A 148 18.53 18.96 16.59
N LEU A 149 19.14 20.14 16.46
CA LEU A 149 20.37 20.30 15.66
C LEU A 149 21.53 19.44 16.18
N ALA A 150 21.65 19.22 17.49
CA ALA A 150 22.73 18.42 18.05
C ALA A 150 22.54 16.94 17.68
N LYS A 151 21.32 16.42 17.82
CA LYS A 151 20.97 15.06 17.43
C LYS A 151 21.08 14.86 15.92
N ALA A 152 20.65 15.84 15.12
CA ALA A 152 20.79 15.80 13.67
C ALA A 152 22.27 15.69 13.24
N LYS A 153 23.17 16.48 13.85
CA LYS A 153 24.61 16.37 13.60
C LYS A 153 25.20 15.02 14.03
N GLU A 154 24.74 14.47 15.16
CA GLU A 154 25.12 13.11 15.61
C GLU A 154 24.75 12.07 14.54
N ILE A 155 23.52 12.11 14.03
CA ILE A 155 23.03 11.21 12.98
C ILE A 155 23.88 11.34 11.71
N LEU A 156 24.10 12.57 11.23
CA LEU A 156 24.83 12.84 10.00
C LEU A 156 26.32 12.46 10.11
N THR A 157 26.93 12.70 11.27
CA THR A 157 28.32 12.29 11.55
C THR A 157 28.44 10.77 11.53
N ALA A 158 27.49 10.06 12.15
CA ALA A 158 27.44 8.60 12.09
C ALA A 158 27.25 8.11 10.64
N GLY A 159 26.44 8.81 9.84
CA GLY A 159 26.24 8.58 8.41
C GLY A 159 27.42 8.97 7.53
N LYS A 160 28.53 9.44 8.10
CA LYS A 160 29.76 9.85 7.42
C LYS A 160 29.59 11.03 6.46
N PHE A 161 28.62 11.90 6.71
CA PHE A 161 28.44 13.12 5.93
C PHE A 161 29.67 14.03 6.07
N PRO A 162 30.12 14.71 5.00
CA PRO A 162 31.26 15.61 5.06
C PRO A 162 31.07 16.76 6.04
N GLU A 163 32.10 17.05 6.86
CA GLU A 163 32.09 18.13 7.85
C GLU A 163 31.62 19.50 7.30
N PRO A 164 32.01 19.94 6.08
CA PRO A 164 31.60 21.24 5.56
C PRO A 164 30.08 21.43 5.36
N ILE A 165 29.33 20.33 5.26
CA ILE A 165 27.88 20.40 5.02
C ILE A 165 27.03 20.03 6.24
N LEU A 166 27.65 19.59 7.35
CA LEU A 166 26.93 19.06 8.51
C LEU A 166 25.92 20.05 9.08
N ASP A 167 26.27 21.34 9.16
CA ASP A 167 25.40 22.36 9.73
C ASP A 167 24.15 22.55 8.88
N GLN A 168 24.31 22.69 7.56
CA GLN A 168 23.19 22.87 6.65
C GLN A 168 22.34 21.60 6.50
N ALA A 169 22.98 20.43 6.43
CA ALA A 169 22.26 19.16 6.39
C ALA A 169 21.50 18.92 7.69
N ALA A 170 22.04 19.32 8.85
CA ALA A 170 21.35 19.20 10.14
C ALA A 170 20.05 20.02 10.19
N GLU A 171 20.03 21.23 9.63
CA GLU A 171 18.80 22.02 9.51
C GLU A 171 17.74 21.31 8.66
N VAL A 172 18.14 20.66 7.57
CA VAL A 172 17.21 19.87 6.73
C VAL A 172 16.71 18.64 7.46
N VAL A 173 17.58 17.94 8.19
CA VAL A 173 17.21 16.77 9.01
C VAL A 173 16.20 17.11 10.09
N VAL A 174 16.36 18.25 10.77
CA VAL A 174 15.36 18.71 11.76
C VAL A 174 14.00 18.94 11.10
N LYS A 175 13.96 19.58 9.92
CA LYS A 175 12.69 19.80 9.20
C LYS A 175 12.05 18.50 8.70
N LEU A 176 12.85 17.53 8.29
CA LEU A 176 12.35 16.19 7.93
C LEU A 176 11.77 15.47 9.16
N TRP A 177 12.34 15.68 10.34
CA TRP A 177 11.79 15.18 11.59
C TRP A 177 10.47 15.87 11.95
N ASP A 178 10.42 17.20 11.82
CA ASP A 178 9.20 17.97 12.03
C ASP A 178 8.09 17.50 11.08
N THR A 179 8.42 17.25 9.82
CA THR A 179 7.50 16.65 8.84
C THR A 179 7.02 15.27 9.30
N PHE A 180 7.94 14.39 9.71
CA PHE A 180 7.64 13.04 10.14
C PHE A 180 6.64 13.01 11.31
N VAL A 181 6.85 13.88 12.31
CA VAL A 181 5.99 13.98 13.50
C VAL A 181 4.68 14.68 13.19
N ALA A 182 4.72 15.82 12.49
CA ALA A 182 3.53 16.62 12.22
C ALA A 182 2.50 15.90 11.36
N GLU A 183 2.95 15.00 10.49
CA GLU A 183 2.10 14.27 9.54
C GLU A 183 1.77 12.84 9.99
N ASP A 184 2.15 12.44 11.22
CA ASP A 184 2.04 11.05 11.69
C ASP A 184 2.59 10.05 10.66
N ALA A 185 3.78 10.35 10.13
CA ALA A 185 4.44 9.47 9.19
C ALA A 185 5.00 8.24 9.91
N THR A 186 4.98 7.10 9.22
CA THR A 186 5.72 5.89 9.61
C THR A 186 7.03 5.74 8.84
N LEU A 187 7.18 6.49 7.74
CA LEU A 187 8.39 6.63 6.94
C LEU A 187 8.46 8.04 6.35
N VAL A 188 9.62 8.69 6.49
CA VAL A 188 10.06 9.83 5.67
C VAL A 188 11.45 9.48 5.16
N GLU A 189 11.60 9.34 3.86
CA GLU A 189 12.85 8.98 3.19
C GLU A 189 13.15 9.97 2.07
N VAL A 190 14.43 10.37 1.99
CA VAL A 190 14.97 11.23 0.93
C VAL A 190 16.15 10.49 0.30
N ASN A 191 15.98 10.10 -0.97
CA ASN A 191 17.01 9.39 -1.72
C ASN A 191 16.97 9.74 -3.23
N PRO A 192 17.85 10.64 -3.71
CA PRO A 192 18.96 11.25 -2.98
C PRO A 192 18.58 12.54 -2.23
N LEU A 193 19.22 12.74 -1.07
CA LEU A 193 19.44 14.06 -0.48
C LEU A 193 20.71 14.62 -1.13
N VAL A 194 20.59 15.71 -1.86
CA VAL A 194 21.65 16.21 -2.75
C VAL A 194 22.34 17.43 -2.17
N ARG A 195 23.66 17.49 -2.34
CA ARG A 195 24.43 18.74 -2.32
C ARG A 195 24.61 19.24 -3.75
N ASP A 196 24.12 20.44 -4.05
CA ASP A 196 24.35 21.08 -5.35
C ASP A 196 25.77 21.72 -5.43
N PRO A 197 26.23 22.18 -6.61
CA PRO A 197 27.53 22.84 -6.74
C PRO A 197 27.65 24.19 -6.02
N GLN A 198 26.56 24.72 -5.45
CA GLN A 198 26.53 25.91 -4.60
C GLN A 198 26.44 25.54 -3.11
N ASP A 199 26.74 24.28 -2.77
CA ASP A 199 26.71 23.70 -1.44
C ASP A 199 25.32 23.64 -0.78
N LYS A 200 24.24 23.82 -1.54
CA LYS A 200 22.89 23.72 -0.98
C LYS A 200 22.44 22.27 -0.84
N ILE A 201 21.83 21.98 0.30
CA ILE A 201 21.20 20.69 0.60
C ILE A 201 19.74 20.70 0.14
N ILE A 202 19.38 19.76 -0.72
CA ILE A 202 18.07 19.69 -1.39
C ILE A 202 17.56 18.24 -1.35
N ALA A 203 16.30 18.06 -0.96
CA ALA A 203 15.60 16.79 -1.11
C ALA A 203 15.15 16.64 -2.58
N LEU A 204 15.91 15.86 -3.35
CA LEU A 204 15.68 15.71 -4.79
C LEU A 204 14.57 14.70 -5.10
N ASP A 205 14.42 13.69 -4.25
CA ASP A 205 13.38 12.67 -4.30
C ASP A 205 12.84 12.43 -2.88
N GLY A 206 11.62 11.93 -2.77
CA GLY A 206 10.94 11.75 -1.51
C GLY A 206 10.03 10.54 -1.52
N LYS A 207 10.10 9.75 -0.45
CA LYS A 207 9.15 8.69 -0.16
C LYS A 207 8.60 8.89 1.25
N VAL A 208 7.28 9.00 1.33
CA VAL A 208 6.58 9.20 2.61
C VAL A 208 5.47 8.17 2.73
N THR A 209 5.40 7.55 3.91
CA THR A 209 4.29 6.68 4.31
C THR A 209 3.62 7.28 5.54
N LEU A 210 2.33 7.58 5.44
CA LEU A 210 1.50 8.13 6.51
C LEU A 210 0.74 7.02 7.24
N ASP A 211 0.56 7.15 8.55
CA ASP A 211 -0.29 6.25 9.35
C ASP A 211 -1.78 6.55 9.10
N GLU A 212 -2.47 5.63 8.45
CA GLU A 212 -3.91 5.76 8.16
C GLU A 212 -4.76 5.80 9.43
N ASN A 213 -4.27 5.23 10.55
CA ASN A 213 -4.97 5.29 11.82
C ASN A 213 -4.98 6.70 12.42
N ALA A 214 -4.11 7.61 11.96
CA ALA A 214 -4.07 9.01 12.39
C ALA A 214 -4.95 9.93 11.52
N SER A 215 -5.60 9.41 10.47
CA SER A 215 -6.42 10.21 9.53
C SER A 215 -7.49 11.08 10.21
N PHE A 216 -8.03 10.65 11.35
CA PHE A 216 -9.05 11.40 12.11
C PHE A 216 -8.57 12.79 12.59
N ARG A 217 -7.26 13.00 12.70
CA ARG A 217 -6.65 14.30 13.06
C ARG A 217 -5.92 14.97 11.91
N HIS A 218 -5.98 14.38 10.71
CA HIS A 218 -5.37 14.87 9.49
C HIS A 218 -6.37 14.91 8.32
N PRO A 219 -7.38 15.79 8.38
CA PRO A 219 -8.41 15.85 7.34
C PRO A 219 -7.83 16.14 5.93
N ALA A 220 -6.72 16.86 5.85
CA ALA A 220 -6.03 17.16 4.59
C ALA A 220 -5.41 15.92 3.91
N HIS A 221 -5.16 14.83 4.64
CA HIS A 221 -4.63 13.59 4.05
C HIS A 221 -5.62 12.95 3.08
N ALA A 222 -6.92 13.25 3.20
CA ALA A 222 -7.93 12.77 2.26
C ALA A 222 -7.64 13.20 0.81
N ASP A 223 -7.07 14.39 0.62
CA ASP A 223 -6.71 14.93 -0.71
C ASP A 223 -5.48 14.23 -1.33
N LEU A 224 -4.73 13.47 -0.52
CA LEU A 224 -3.55 12.72 -0.95
C LEU A 224 -3.89 11.30 -1.42
N VAL A 225 -5.10 10.81 -1.11
CA VAL A 225 -5.54 9.47 -1.49
C VAL A 225 -5.72 9.38 -3.00
N ASP A 226 -5.00 8.46 -3.64
CA ASP A 226 -5.21 8.17 -5.05
C ASP A 226 -6.29 7.09 -5.23
N THR A 227 -7.50 7.56 -5.50
CA THR A 227 -8.64 6.68 -5.78
C THR A 227 -8.62 6.08 -7.18
N ALA A 228 -7.81 6.61 -8.11
CA ALA A 228 -7.78 6.12 -9.49
C ALA A 228 -6.97 4.82 -9.63
N ALA A 229 -6.04 4.56 -8.70
CA ALA A 229 -5.22 3.35 -8.67
C ALA A 229 -5.83 2.16 -7.91
N GLU A 230 -6.90 2.37 -7.14
CA GLU A 230 -7.56 1.28 -6.39
C GLU A 230 -8.30 0.33 -7.34
N ASP A 231 -8.23 -0.98 -7.06
CA ASP A 231 -9.04 -1.98 -7.76
C ASP A 231 -10.53 -1.66 -7.56
N PRO A 232 -11.40 -1.77 -8.59
CA PRO A 232 -12.83 -1.45 -8.45
C PRO A 232 -13.54 -2.23 -7.34
N LEU A 233 -13.10 -3.45 -7.03
CA LEU A 233 -13.64 -4.26 -5.93
C LEU A 233 -13.14 -3.76 -4.58
N GLU A 234 -11.86 -3.37 -4.48
CA GLU A 234 -11.30 -2.73 -3.28
C GLU A 234 -12.00 -1.40 -2.97
N ALA A 235 -12.23 -0.56 -3.98
CA ALA A 235 -12.96 0.69 -3.84
C ALA A 235 -14.41 0.47 -3.37
N LYS A 236 -15.10 -0.54 -3.94
CA LYS A 236 -16.46 -0.93 -3.50
C LYS A 236 -16.48 -1.46 -2.06
N ALA A 237 -15.48 -2.24 -1.67
CA ALA A 237 -15.35 -2.77 -0.33
C ALA A 237 -15.12 -1.67 0.70
N LYS A 238 -14.21 -0.74 0.41
CA LYS A 238 -13.92 0.43 1.23
C LYS A 238 -15.15 1.31 1.44
N ALA A 239 -15.95 1.54 0.40
CA ALA A 239 -17.22 2.27 0.51
C ALA A 239 -18.28 1.59 1.40
N LYS A 240 -18.08 0.30 1.71
CA LYS A 240 -18.93 -0.51 2.59
C LYS A 240 -18.24 -0.82 3.93
N ASP A 241 -17.13 -0.14 4.24
CA ASP A 241 -16.30 -0.34 5.43
C ASP A 241 -15.80 -1.78 5.60
N LEU A 242 -15.43 -2.44 4.50
CA LEU A 242 -14.89 -3.80 4.48
C LEU A 242 -13.38 -3.82 4.24
N ASN A 243 -12.67 -4.64 5.01
CA ASN A 243 -11.24 -4.89 4.81
C ASN A 243 -11.05 -5.94 3.72
N TYR A 244 -10.86 -5.50 2.48
CA TYR A 244 -10.74 -6.36 1.29
C TYR A 244 -9.42 -6.08 0.55
N VAL A 245 -8.79 -7.14 0.04
CA VAL A 245 -7.65 -7.04 -0.88
C VAL A 245 -7.85 -8.05 -2.00
N LYS A 246 -7.75 -7.61 -3.26
CA LYS A 246 -7.87 -8.48 -4.43
C LYS A 246 -6.59 -9.31 -4.61
N LEU A 247 -6.74 -10.59 -4.95
CA LEU A 247 -5.65 -11.51 -5.28
C LEU A 247 -5.92 -12.23 -6.61
N ASP A 248 -4.87 -12.83 -7.18
CA ASP A 248 -4.94 -13.62 -8.41
C ASP A 248 -5.34 -15.09 -8.12
N GLY A 249 -6.63 -15.33 -7.88
CA GLY A 249 -7.15 -16.65 -7.56
C GLY A 249 -8.61 -16.87 -7.92
N GLN A 250 -9.15 -18.02 -7.53
CA GLN A 250 -10.50 -18.49 -7.91
C GLN A 250 -11.38 -18.85 -6.72
N VAL A 251 -10.82 -18.94 -5.51
CA VAL A 251 -11.58 -19.23 -4.29
C VAL A 251 -11.75 -17.94 -3.52
N GLY A 252 -12.96 -17.38 -3.52
CA GLY A 252 -13.30 -16.19 -2.76
C GLY A 252 -13.32 -16.50 -1.27
N ILE A 253 -12.66 -15.71 -0.43
CA ILE A 253 -12.57 -15.94 1.01
C ILE A 253 -13.38 -14.90 1.75
N ILE A 254 -14.17 -15.35 2.72
CA ILE A 254 -14.82 -14.50 3.73
C ILE A 254 -14.50 -15.10 5.10
N GLY A 255 -13.94 -14.31 6.00
CA GLY A 255 -13.74 -14.75 7.38
C GLY A 255 -13.70 -13.60 8.37
N ASN A 256 -13.60 -13.93 9.65
CA ASN A 256 -13.54 -12.95 10.73
C ASN A 256 -12.17 -12.97 11.44
N GLY A 257 -11.58 -11.79 11.56
CA GLY A 257 -10.24 -11.59 12.12
C GLY A 257 -9.14 -11.85 11.10
N ALA A 258 -8.33 -10.82 10.84
CA ALA A 258 -7.25 -10.85 9.85
C ALA A 258 -6.33 -12.09 9.95
N GLY A 259 -5.98 -12.53 11.17
CA GLY A 259 -5.16 -13.73 11.36
C GLY A 259 -5.81 -15.01 10.84
N LEU A 260 -7.10 -15.22 11.12
CA LEU A 260 -7.83 -16.39 10.63
C LEU A 260 -8.01 -16.33 9.11
N VAL A 261 -8.32 -15.15 8.56
CA VAL A 261 -8.48 -14.96 7.11
C VAL A 261 -7.16 -15.28 6.42
N MET A 262 -6.02 -14.76 6.89
CA MET A 262 -4.70 -15.08 6.32
C MET A 262 -4.39 -16.58 6.39
N SER A 263 -4.61 -17.24 7.53
CA SER A 263 -4.45 -18.70 7.61
C SER A 263 -5.40 -19.47 6.68
N THR A 264 -6.59 -18.91 6.41
CA THR A 264 -7.54 -19.47 5.43
C THR A 264 -7.00 -19.39 4.01
N LEU A 265 -6.35 -18.27 3.65
CA LEU A 265 -5.65 -18.13 2.36
C LEU A 265 -4.60 -19.23 2.20
N ASP A 266 -3.79 -19.45 3.23
CA ASP A 266 -2.70 -20.43 3.20
C ASP A 266 -3.21 -21.86 3.00
N VAL A 267 -4.22 -22.30 3.77
CA VAL A 267 -4.76 -23.66 3.62
C VAL A 267 -5.51 -23.86 2.31
N VAL A 268 -6.12 -22.81 1.75
CA VAL A 268 -6.72 -22.87 0.41
C VAL A 268 -5.65 -22.96 -0.67
N ALA A 269 -4.56 -22.21 -0.55
CA ALA A 269 -3.44 -22.30 -1.48
C ALA A 269 -2.82 -23.70 -1.45
N TYR A 270 -2.58 -24.27 -0.26
CA TYR A 270 -2.07 -25.65 -0.11
C TYR A 270 -3.04 -26.69 -0.68
N ALA A 271 -4.32 -26.62 -0.32
CA ALA A 271 -5.30 -27.57 -0.84
C ALA A 271 -5.48 -27.44 -2.36
N GLY A 272 -5.34 -26.22 -2.88
CA GLY A 272 -5.44 -25.91 -4.30
C GLY A 272 -4.37 -26.57 -5.17
N GLU A 273 -3.20 -26.92 -4.62
CA GLU A 273 -2.18 -27.70 -5.32
C GLU A 273 -2.73 -29.03 -5.84
N GLU A 274 -3.66 -29.66 -5.11
CA GLU A 274 -4.32 -30.89 -5.51
C GLU A 274 -5.37 -30.71 -6.61
N PHE A 275 -5.86 -29.48 -6.80
CA PHE A 275 -7.00 -29.17 -7.68
C PHE A 275 -6.62 -28.24 -8.83
N GLY A 276 -5.44 -28.46 -9.42
CA GLY A 276 -5.00 -27.70 -10.59
C GLY A 276 -4.47 -26.30 -10.24
N GLY A 277 -3.99 -26.11 -9.00
CA GLY A 277 -3.37 -24.87 -8.55
C GLY A 277 -4.38 -23.75 -8.28
N MET A 278 -5.60 -24.09 -7.83
CA MET A 278 -6.58 -23.08 -7.41
C MET A 278 -6.00 -22.25 -6.27
N LYS A 279 -6.22 -20.94 -6.32
CA LYS A 279 -5.68 -20.00 -5.32
C LYS A 279 -6.79 -19.20 -4.65
N PRO A 280 -6.54 -18.66 -3.44
CA PRO A 280 -7.44 -17.64 -2.88
C PRO A 280 -7.51 -16.41 -3.80
N ALA A 281 -8.71 -15.94 -4.07
CA ALA A 281 -9.00 -14.82 -4.96
C ALA A 281 -8.96 -13.46 -4.27
N ASN A 282 -9.01 -13.45 -2.94
CA ASN A 282 -9.04 -12.22 -2.17
C ASN A 282 -8.72 -12.50 -0.68
N PHE A 283 -8.41 -11.44 0.04
CA PHE A 283 -8.60 -11.32 1.48
C PHE A 283 -9.92 -10.58 1.74
N LEU A 284 -10.74 -11.04 2.68
CA LEU A 284 -11.88 -10.27 3.22
C LEU A 284 -12.07 -10.58 4.70
N ASP A 285 -11.85 -9.56 5.55
CA ASP A 285 -12.13 -9.61 6.99
C ASP A 285 -13.39 -8.80 7.31
N ILE A 286 -14.43 -9.50 7.78
CA ILE A 286 -15.70 -8.91 8.22
C ILE A 286 -15.66 -8.38 9.66
N GLY A 287 -14.50 -8.50 10.32
CA GLY A 287 -14.26 -8.04 11.69
C GLY A 287 -14.96 -8.88 12.77
N GLY A 288 -14.94 -8.36 14.00
CA GLY A 288 -15.49 -9.04 15.17
C GLY A 288 -17.01 -8.95 15.33
N GLY A 289 -17.72 -8.27 14.42
CA GLY A 289 -19.15 -8.00 14.46
C GLY A 289 -19.81 -8.26 13.10
N ALA A 290 -20.09 -9.52 12.77
CA ALA A 290 -20.68 -9.87 11.48
C ALA A 290 -22.21 -9.69 11.51
N SER A 291 -22.69 -8.48 11.17
CA SER A 291 -24.11 -8.23 10.94
C SER A 291 -24.55 -8.86 9.60
N ALA A 292 -25.87 -9.01 9.41
CA ALA A 292 -26.43 -9.48 8.14
C ALA A 292 -26.05 -8.58 6.95
N GLU A 293 -25.98 -7.27 7.17
CA GLU A 293 -25.59 -6.29 6.15
C GLU A 293 -24.12 -6.43 5.76
N VAL A 294 -23.23 -6.61 6.74
CA VAL A 294 -21.80 -6.84 6.50
C VAL A 294 -21.60 -8.14 5.70
N MET A 295 -22.31 -9.21 6.05
CA MET A 295 -22.26 -10.48 5.30
C MET A 295 -22.80 -10.34 3.88
N ALA A 296 -23.91 -9.64 3.68
CA ALA A 296 -24.49 -9.41 2.36
C ALA A 296 -23.53 -8.59 1.48
N ASN A 297 -22.95 -7.53 2.04
CA ASN A 297 -21.97 -6.69 1.37
C ASN A 297 -20.73 -7.48 0.97
N GLY A 298 -20.23 -8.35 1.86
CA GLY A 298 -19.09 -9.23 1.58
C GLY A 298 -19.40 -10.22 0.45
N LEU A 299 -20.54 -10.91 0.52
CA LEU A 299 -20.96 -11.84 -0.54
C LEU A 299 -21.15 -11.13 -1.89
N GLU A 300 -21.79 -9.96 -1.91
CA GLU A 300 -21.98 -9.16 -3.14
C GLU A 300 -20.66 -8.84 -3.83
N ILE A 301 -19.63 -8.44 -3.08
CA ILE A 301 -18.30 -8.12 -3.63
C ILE A 301 -17.64 -9.37 -4.21
N ILE A 302 -17.64 -10.47 -3.46
CA ILE A 302 -16.96 -11.71 -3.84
C ILE A 302 -17.64 -12.39 -5.03
N LEU A 303 -18.97 -12.37 -5.06
CA LEU A 303 -19.75 -12.93 -6.17
C LEU A 303 -19.61 -12.08 -7.43
N GLY A 304 -19.42 -10.76 -7.29
CA GLY A 304 -19.18 -9.83 -8.40
C GLY A 304 -17.79 -9.94 -9.05
N ASP A 305 -16.83 -10.58 -8.39
CA ASP A 305 -15.51 -10.84 -8.95
C ASP A 305 -15.58 -11.93 -10.05
N PRO A 306 -15.23 -11.64 -11.32
CA PRO A 306 -15.34 -12.62 -12.40
C PRO A 306 -14.37 -13.80 -12.28
N ASP A 307 -13.28 -13.67 -11.51
CA ASP A 307 -12.29 -14.74 -11.35
C ASP A 307 -12.73 -15.80 -10.32
N VAL A 308 -13.57 -15.39 -9.37
CA VAL A 308 -14.07 -16.26 -8.31
C VAL A 308 -15.00 -17.32 -8.89
N ARG A 309 -14.74 -18.59 -8.55
CA ARG A 309 -15.51 -19.78 -8.97
C ARG A 309 -16.18 -20.51 -7.82
N SER A 310 -15.68 -20.34 -6.59
CA SER A 310 -16.33 -20.80 -5.36
C SER A 310 -16.04 -19.82 -4.22
N VAL A 311 -16.83 -19.88 -3.15
CA VAL A 311 -16.63 -19.05 -1.96
C VAL A 311 -16.40 -19.94 -0.75
N PHE A 312 -15.41 -19.63 0.07
CA PHE A 312 -15.19 -20.23 1.37
C PHE A 312 -15.44 -19.21 2.48
N VAL A 313 -16.51 -19.43 3.24
CA VAL A 313 -16.84 -18.69 4.46
C VAL A 313 -16.29 -19.45 5.66
N ASN A 314 -15.23 -18.94 6.28
CA ASN A 314 -14.60 -19.53 7.45
C ASN A 314 -14.76 -18.61 8.66
N VAL A 315 -15.62 -19.02 9.60
CA VAL A 315 -15.91 -18.22 10.78
C VAL A 315 -15.63 -19.00 12.05
N PHE A 316 -14.86 -18.37 12.93
CA PHE A 316 -14.67 -18.82 14.30
C PHE A 316 -15.40 -17.85 15.25
N GLY A 317 -16.51 -18.31 15.79
CA GLY A 317 -17.36 -17.58 16.72
C GLY A 317 -16.65 -17.33 18.05
N GLY A 318 -16.44 -16.06 18.35
CA GLY A 318 -15.94 -15.56 19.63
C GLY A 318 -16.97 -14.64 20.24
N ILE A 319 -16.74 -13.32 20.11
CA ILE A 319 -17.72 -12.27 20.47
C ILE A 319 -18.94 -12.35 19.56
N THR A 320 -18.73 -12.45 18.25
CA THR A 320 -19.82 -12.79 17.32
C THR A 320 -20.13 -14.28 17.43
N ALA A 321 -21.38 -14.60 17.73
CA ALA A 321 -21.87 -15.96 17.82
C ALA A 321 -22.23 -16.52 16.43
N CYS A 322 -21.98 -17.81 16.20
CA CYS A 322 -22.15 -18.44 14.88
C CYS A 322 -23.61 -18.49 14.41
N ASP A 323 -24.58 -18.46 15.32
CA ASP A 323 -26.00 -18.32 14.99
C ASP A 323 -26.34 -16.95 14.40
N ALA A 324 -25.71 -15.88 14.89
CA ALA A 324 -25.86 -14.55 14.29
C ALA A 324 -25.28 -14.51 12.87
N VAL A 325 -24.11 -15.13 12.66
CA VAL A 325 -23.49 -15.24 11.32
C VAL A 325 -24.33 -16.08 10.39
N ALA A 326 -24.83 -17.23 10.83
CA ALA A 326 -25.70 -18.09 10.05
C ALA A 326 -26.98 -17.35 9.62
N ASN A 327 -27.63 -16.64 10.53
CA ASN A 327 -28.75 -15.77 10.20
C ASN A 327 -28.37 -14.66 9.21
N GLY A 328 -27.18 -14.08 9.35
CA GLY A 328 -26.64 -13.10 8.41
C GLY A 328 -26.46 -13.66 7.00
N ILE A 329 -25.94 -14.89 6.87
CA ILE A 329 -25.84 -15.60 5.59
C ILE A 329 -27.23 -15.82 4.98
N VAL A 330 -28.19 -16.31 5.75
CA VAL A 330 -29.56 -16.55 5.27
C VAL A 330 -30.22 -15.25 4.77
N GLN A 331 -30.09 -14.17 5.54
CA GLN A 331 -30.62 -12.85 5.16
C GLN A 331 -29.91 -12.29 3.93
N ALA A 332 -28.59 -12.51 3.80
CA ALA A 332 -27.83 -12.09 2.63
C ALA A 332 -28.33 -12.80 1.35
N PHE A 333 -28.59 -14.10 1.41
CA PHE A 333 -29.17 -14.85 0.28
C PHE A 333 -30.54 -14.28 -0.11
N GLN A 334 -31.42 -14.03 0.86
CA GLN A 334 -32.75 -13.45 0.61
C GLN A 334 -32.67 -12.05 0.00
N LEU A 335 -31.74 -11.22 0.50
CA LEU A 335 -31.54 -9.86 0.01
C LEU A 335 -31.03 -9.85 -1.43
N LEU A 336 -30.02 -10.67 -1.74
CA LEU A 336 -29.48 -10.82 -3.09
C LEU A 336 -30.54 -11.36 -4.06
N GLU A 337 -31.33 -12.36 -3.65
CA GLU A 337 -32.46 -12.85 -4.43
C GLU A 337 -33.51 -11.76 -4.69
N SER A 338 -33.85 -10.94 -3.68
CA SER A 338 -34.80 -9.83 -3.83
C SER A 338 -34.33 -8.74 -4.81
N ARG A 339 -33.01 -8.62 -5.01
CA ARG A 339 -32.37 -7.72 -5.99
C ARG A 339 -32.21 -8.36 -7.37
N ASN A 340 -32.67 -9.60 -7.54
CA ASN A 340 -32.50 -10.40 -8.76
C ASN A 340 -31.01 -10.67 -9.09
N GLU A 341 -30.21 -10.84 -8.04
CA GLU A 341 -28.77 -11.15 -8.07
C GLU A 341 -28.55 -12.53 -7.41
N PRO A 342 -28.94 -13.64 -8.06
CA PRO A 342 -28.88 -14.95 -7.43
C PRO A 342 -27.45 -15.36 -7.08
N VAL A 343 -27.29 -16.10 -5.99
CA VAL A 343 -26.01 -16.73 -5.63
C VAL A 343 -25.72 -17.83 -6.66
N THR A 344 -24.81 -17.54 -7.60
CA THR A 344 -24.48 -18.43 -8.73
C THR A 344 -23.30 -19.35 -8.47
N LYS A 345 -22.52 -19.08 -7.42
CA LYS A 345 -21.27 -19.77 -7.14
C LYS A 345 -21.43 -20.67 -5.91
N PRO A 346 -20.85 -21.88 -5.90
CA PRO A 346 -20.88 -22.75 -4.73
C PRO A 346 -20.22 -22.07 -3.52
N ILE A 347 -20.83 -22.21 -2.35
CA ILE A 347 -20.36 -21.66 -1.09
C ILE A 347 -20.08 -22.79 -0.11
N VAL A 348 -18.85 -22.87 0.38
CA VAL A 348 -18.46 -23.76 1.47
C VAL A 348 -18.45 -22.95 2.76
N VAL A 349 -19.12 -23.44 3.80
CA VAL A 349 -19.21 -22.75 5.09
C VAL A 349 -18.65 -23.64 6.19
N ARG A 350 -17.73 -23.07 6.98
CA ARG A 350 -17.28 -23.66 8.25
C ARG A 350 -17.58 -22.68 9.38
N LEU A 351 -18.39 -23.12 10.33
CA LEU A 351 -18.70 -22.42 11.58
C LEU A 351 -18.16 -23.21 12.75
N ASP A 352 -17.40 -22.57 13.63
CA ASP A 352 -16.87 -23.17 14.86
C ASP A 352 -16.85 -22.15 16.02
N GLY A 353 -16.70 -22.60 17.26
CA GLY A 353 -16.71 -21.73 18.44
C GLY A 353 -18.12 -21.47 19.00
N ASN A 354 -18.36 -20.24 19.46
CA ASN A 354 -19.58 -19.84 20.18
C ASN A 354 -20.86 -20.09 19.35
N ASN A 355 -21.82 -20.85 19.89
CA ASN A 355 -23.07 -21.25 19.23
C ASN A 355 -22.91 -21.91 17.84
N ALA A 356 -21.78 -22.58 17.57
CA ALA A 356 -21.54 -23.19 16.26
C ALA A 356 -22.56 -24.27 15.88
N GLU A 357 -23.02 -25.09 16.84
CA GLU A 357 -24.06 -26.09 16.60
C GLU A 357 -25.37 -25.47 16.13
N GLU A 358 -25.78 -24.38 16.78
CA GLU A 358 -27.00 -23.65 16.43
C GLU A 358 -26.86 -22.96 15.07
N GLY A 359 -25.71 -22.33 14.79
CA GLY A 359 -25.44 -21.75 13.47
C GLY A 359 -25.52 -22.79 12.35
N ARG A 360 -24.96 -24.00 12.56
CA ARG A 360 -25.07 -25.11 11.60
C ARG A 360 -26.51 -25.60 11.44
N ARG A 361 -27.29 -25.65 12.53
CA ARG A 361 -28.73 -25.99 12.49
C ARG A 361 -29.50 -25.00 11.61
N ILE A 362 -29.28 -23.69 11.82
CA ILE A 362 -29.93 -22.62 11.04
C ILE A 362 -29.64 -22.77 9.54
N LEU A 363 -28.38 -22.98 9.15
CA LEU A 363 -28.01 -23.17 7.74
C LEU A 363 -28.62 -24.44 7.13
N THR A 364 -28.70 -25.52 7.92
CA THR A 364 -29.32 -26.78 7.50
C THR A 364 -30.82 -26.59 7.24
N GLU A 365 -31.52 -25.88 8.11
CA GLU A 365 -32.95 -25.62 7.99
C GLU A 365 -33.29 -24.65 6.86
N ALA A 366 -32.42 -23.67 6.61
CA ALA A 366 -32.58 -22.74 5.51
C ALA A 366 -32.46 -23.40 4.13
N ALA A 367 -31.77 -24.55 4.04
CA ALA A 367 -31.63 -25.36 2.82
C ALA A 367 -31.20 -24.53 1.59
N LEU A 368 -30.27 -23.60 1.79
CA LEU A 368 -29.80 -22.68 0.75
C LEU A 368 -29.10 -23.44 -0.38
N SER A 369 -29.54 -23.20 -1.62
CA SER A 369 -28.95 -23.85 -2.79
C SER A 369 -27.48 -23.45 -2.96
N GLY A 370 -26.63 -24.41 -3.29
CA GLY A 370 -25.20 -24.19 -3.51
C GLY A 370 -24.37 -24.01 -2.24
N LEU A 371 -24.97 -24.07 -1.04
CA LEU A 371 -24.26 -23.99 0.23
C LEU A 371 -23.93 -25.39 0.78
N GLU A 372 -22.64 -25.66 1.05
CA GLU A 372 -22.15 -26.88 1.68
C GLU A 372 -21.50 -26.56 3.03
N GLN A 373 -21.94 -27.22 4.11
CA GLN A 373 -21.34 -27.09 5.43
C GLN A 373 -20.23 -28.13 5.61
N VAL A 374 -19.09 -27.70 6.18
CA VAL A 374 -17.92 -28.56 6.40
C VAL A 374 -17.31 -28.29 7.78
N ASP A 375 -16.90 -29.36 8.47
CA ASP A 375 -16.59 -29.30 9.90
C ASP A 375 -15.21 -28.68 10.22
N THR A 376 -14.19 -29.00 9.43
CA THR A 376 -12.82 -28.54 9.67
C THR A 376 -12.37 -27.54 8.60
N MET A 377 -11.44 -26.66 8.99
CA MET A 377 -10.89 -25.66 8.07
C MET A 377 -10.20 -26.33 6.87
N ASP A 378 -9.41 -27.38 7.09
CA ASP A 378 -8.70 -28.09 6.02
C ASP A 378 -9.67 -28.77 5.05
N ASN A 379 -10.71 -29.42 5.56
CA ASN A 379 -11.72 -30.07 4.70
C ASN A 379 -12.51 -29.02 3.91
N ALA A 380 -12.82 -27.89 4.54
CA ALA A 380 -13.56 -26.80 3.90
C ALA A 380 -12.72 -26.13 2.81
N ALA A 381 -11.44 -25.88 3.07
CA ALA A 381 -10.49 -25.36 2.09
C ALA A 381 -10.33 -26.31 0.89
N ARG A 382 -10.12 -27.61 1.16
CA ARG A 382 -10.06 -28.66 0.14
C ARG A 382 -11.32 -28.68 -0.71
N LYS A 383 -12.49 -28.63 -0.07
CA LYS A 383 -13.78 -28.65 -0.75
C LYS A 383 -14.01 -27.41 -1.62
N ALA A 384 -13.67 -26.22 -1.12
CA ALA A 384 -13.78 -24.99 -1.89
C ALA A 384 -12.85 -25.01 -3.12
N ALA A 385 -11.60 -25.44 -2.95
CA ALA A 385 -10.66 -25.61 -4.06
C ALA A 385 -11.14 -26.64 -5.09
N GLU A 386 -11.70 -27.76 -4.64
CA GLU A 386 -12.31 -28.77 -5.51
C GLU A 386 -13.46 -28.16 -6.34
N LEU A 387 -14.36 -27.41 -5.71
CA LEU A 387 -15.50 -26.79 -6.38
C LEU A 387 -15.04 -25.71 -7.39
N ALA A 388 -14.05 -24.89 -7.04
CA ALA A 388 -13.47 -23.91 -7.97
C ALA A 388 -12.83 -24.57 -9.21
N SER A 389 -12.22 -25.75 -9.05
CA SER A 389 -11.55 -26.46 -10.14
C SER A 389 -12.51 -27.03 -11.18
N LYS A 390 -13.77 -27.31 -10.78
CA LYS A 390 -14.81 -27.88 -11.66
C LYS A 390 -15.43 -26.87 -12.63
N GLY A 391 -15.17 -25.57 -12.45
CA GLY A 391 -15.82 -24.50 -13.20
C GLY A 391 -17.25 -24.26 -12.72
N ALA A 392 -17.67 -22.98 -12.68
CA ALA A 392 -19.05 -22.59 -12.44
C ALA A 392 -19.86 -22.65 -13.73
#